data_AF-A0A9D1LE12-F1
#
_entry.id   AF-A0A9D1LE12-F1
#
_cell.length_a   1.000
_cell.length_b   1.000
_cell.length_c   1.000
_cell.angle_alpha   90.00
_cell.angle_beta   90.00
_cell.angle_gamma   90.00
#
_symmetry.space_group_name_H-M   'P 1'
#
loop_
_entity.id
_entity.type
_entity.pdbx_description
1 polymer ?
#
loop_
_entity_poly.entity_id
_entity_poly.type
_entity_poly.pdbx_seq_one_letter_code
_entity_poly.pdbx_strand_id
1 'polypeptide(L)' 'MQALIQGKFMEQKSRTDKKTGEVIPVAHVYSGSEVVQIVGCDCSHCSFGEEVQIPARISVGSYGLYVRVSNDE' A
#
# COMPACT_ATOMS: atom_id res chain seq x y z
N MET A 1 -12.64 -0.09 9.75
CA MET A 1 -13.13 1.07 8.98
C MET A 1 -12.47 1.01 7.61
N GLN A 2 -13.22 1.17 6.51
CA GLN A 2 -12.62 1.32 5.18
C GLN A 2 -12.19 2.78 5.00
N ALA A 3 -11.00 2.99 4.44
CA ALA A 3 -10.43 4.28 4.12
C ALA A 3 -9.79 4.21 2.74
N LEU A 4 -9.71 5.35 2.05
CA LEU A 4 -8.97 5.48 0.81
C LEU A 4 -7.66 6.18 1.14
N ILE A 5 -6.54 5.57 0.77
CA ILE A 5 -5.26 6.28 0.74
C ILE A 5 -5.18 6.94 -0.63
N GLN A 6 -5.19 8.27 -0.64
CA GLN A 6 -4.96 9.07 -1.83
C GLN A 6 -3.55 9.66 -1.79
N GLY A 7 -2.84 9.54 -2.90
CA GLY A 7 -1.49 10.09 -3.01
C GLY A 7 -0.99 10.04 -4.44
N LYS A 8 0.27 10.44 -4.63
CA LYS A 8 0.96 10.30 -5.91
C LYS A 8 1.82 9.05 -5.91
N PHE A 9 1.62 8.18 -6.90
CA PHE A 9 2.44 6.99 -7.07
C PHE A 9 3.91 7.38 -7.26
N MET A 10 4.81 6.67 -6.58
CA MET A 10 6.24 6.88 -6.71
C MET A 10 6.90 5.70 -7.40
N GLU A 11 6.80 4.52 -6.80
CA GLU A 11 7.46 3.33 -7.32
C GLU A 11 6.77 2.05 -6.86
N GLN A 12 6.93 0.99 -7.67
CA GLN A 12 6.53 -0.36 -7.35
C GLN A 12 7.76 -1.18 -6.97
N LYS A 13 7.71 -1.82 -5.81
CA LYS A 13 8.69 -2.78 -5.30
C LYS A 13 8.01 -4.11 -4.98
N SER A 14 8.83 -5.08 -4.58
CA SER A 14 8.35 -6.35 -4.04
C SER A 14 9.16 -6.74 -2.81
N ARG A 15 8.55 -7.51 -1.91
CA ARG A 15 9.21 -8.13 -0.76
C ARG A 15 8.89 -9.61 -0.75
N THR A 16 9.91 -10.45 -0.64
CA THR A 16 9.72 -11.89 -0.41
C THR A 16 9.55 -12.17 1.08
N ASP A 17 8.48 -12.85 1.46
CA ASP A 17 8.35 -13.41 2.80
C ASP A 17 9.35 -14.56 2.98
N LYS A 18 10.21 -14.46 3.98
CA LYS A 18 11.29 -15.44 4.19
C LYS A 18 10.79 -16.80 4.71
N LYS A 19 9.58 -16.87 5.28
CA LYS A 19 9.00 -18.10 5.82
C LYS A 19 8.16 -18.83 4.78
N THR A 20 7.34 -18.10 4.01
CA THR A 20 6.44 -18.70 3.01
C THR A 20 7.03 -18.71 1.60
N GLY A 21 8.06 -17.90 1.33
CA GLY A 21 8.63 -17.69 -0.01
C GLY A 21 7.76 -16.80 -0.91
N GLU A 22 6.63 -16.31 -0.41
CA GLU A 22 5.68 -15.52 -1.17
C GLU A 22 6.24 -14.15 -1.55
N VAL A 23 6.09 -13.76 -2.81
CA VAL A 23 6.47 -12.43 -3.30
C VAL A 23 5.27 -11.51 -3.14
N ILE A 24 5.41 -10.53 -2.24
CA ILE A 24 4.35 -9.59 -1.89
C ILE A 24 4.64 -8.26 -2.60
N PRO A 25 3.71 -7.75 -3.45
CA PRO A 25 3.89 -6.46 -4.09
C PRO A 25 3.79 -5.33 -3.06
N VAL A 26 4.59 -4.29 -3.24
CA VAL A 26 4.65 -3.13 -2.35
C VAL A 26 4.67 -1.86 -3.20
N ALA A 27 3.69 -0.99 -3.02
CA ALA A 27 3.63 0.32 -3.68
C ALA A 27 4.07 1.42 -2.70
N HIS A 28 4.87 2.37 -3.17
CA HIS A 28 5.18 3.59 -2.44
C HIS A 28 4.39 4.76 -3.02
N VAL A 29 3.68 5.46 -2.16
CA VAL A 29 2.88 6.63 -2.54
C VAL A 29 3.24 7.84 -1.68
N TYR A 30 3.24 9.01 -2.29
CA TYR A 30 3.41 10.27 -1.59
C TYR A 30 2.05 10.81 -1.13
N SER A 31 1.86 10.94 0.19
CA SER A 31 0.63 11.47 0.78
C SER A 31 0.98 12.65 1.68
N GLY A 32 0.61 13.86 1.26
CA GLY A 32 0.99 15.09 1.97
C GLY A 32 2.50 15.33 1.89
N SER A 33 3.23 15.17 3.00
CA SER A 33 4.70 15.26 3.05
C SER A 33 5.39 13.92 3.31
N GLU A 34 4.62 12.84 3.44
CA GLU A 34 5.11 11.53 3.87
C GLU A 34 5.09 10.52 2.72
N VAL A 35 6.05 9.59 2.75
CA VAL A 35 6.04 8.41 1.88
C VAL A 35 5.34 7.29 2.63
N VAL A 36 4.20 6.86 2.11
CA VAL A 36 3.42 5.76 2.65
C VAL A 36 3.75 4.49 1.86
N GLN A 37 4.16 3.45 2.56
CA GLN A 37 4.40 2.14 1.98
C GLN A 37 3.14 1.28 2.11
N ILE A 38 2.64 0.81 0.98
CA ILE A 38 1.40 0.05 0.88
C ILE A 38 1.74 -1.37 0.46
N VAL A 39 1.41 -2.35 1.31
CA VAL A 39 1.74 -3.76 1.11
C VAL A 39 0.54 -4.52 0.56
N GLY A 40 0.77 -5.37 -0.44
CA GLY A 40 -0.26 -6.18 -1.09
C GLY A 40 -1.04 -5.43 -2.18
N CYS A 41 -0.54 -4.28 -2.63
CA CYS A 41 -1.11 -3.51 -3.73
C CYS A 41 -0.20 -3.58 -4.95
N ASP A 42 -0.79 -3.86 -6.12
CA ASP A 42 -0.11 -3.84 -7.40
C ASP A 42 -0.46 -2.56 -8.17
N CYS A 43 0.50 -1.64 -8.23
CA CYS A 43 0.43 -0.40 -8.99
C CYS A 43 1.44 -0.41 -10.16
N SER A 44 1.79 -1.59 -10.68
CA SER A 44 2.76 -1.74 -11.79
C SER A 44 2.37 -1.00 -13.08
N HIS A 45 1.09 -0.70 -13.26
CA HIS A 45 0.57 0.06 -14.40
C HIS A 45 0.58 1.58 -14.17
N CYS A 46 0.86 2.05 -12.96
CA CYS A 46 0.87 3.48 -12.63
C CYS A 46 2.19 4.15 -13.05
N SER A 47 2.09 5.40 -13.47
CA SER A 47 3.26 6.24 -13.78
C SER A 47 3.69 7.07 -12.58
N PHE A 48 4.99 7.36 -12.45
CA PHE A 48 5.50 8.24 -11.39
C PHE A 48 4.74 9.58 -11.38
N GLY A 49 4.26 9.98 -10.21
CA GLY A 49 3.51 11.21 -10.01
C GLY A 49 2.01 11.09 -10.28
N GLU A 50 1.53 9.97 -10.83
CA GLU A 50 0.11 9.71 -11.09
C GLU A 50 -0.68 9.66 -9.77
N GLU A 51 -1.85 10.29 -9.75
CA GLU A 51 -2.72 10.23 -8.58
C GLU A 51 -3.37 8.85 -8.48
N VAL A 52 -3.18 8.20 -7.34
CA VAL A 52 -3.73 6.87 -7.05
C VAL A 52 -4.62 6.92 -5.82
N GLN A 53 -5.70 6.14 -5.84
CA GLN A 53 -6.58 5.92 -4.70
C GLN A 53 -6.59 4.43 -4.38
N ILE A 54 -6.09 4.07 -3.20
CA ILE A 54 -5.92 2.68 -2.81
C ILE A 54 -6.88 2.37 -1.65
N PRO A 55 -7.81 1.41 -1.82
CA PRO A 55 -8.72 1.00 -0.75
C PRO A 55 -7.94 0.26 0.35
N ALA A 56 -8.07 0.78 1.57
CA ALA A 56 -7.42 0.24 2.74
C ALA A 56 -8.45 -0.02 3.85
N ARG A 57 -8.33 -1.16 4.51
CA ARG A 57 -8.96 -1.42 5.81
C ARG A 57 -8.01 -0.95 6.90
N ILE A 58 -8.41 0.08 7.62
CA ILE A 58 -7.74 0.49 8.85
C ILE A 58 -8.24 -0.40 9.97
N SER A 59 -7.28 -1.08 10.61
CA SER A 59 -7.47 -1.85 11.84
C SER A 59 -6.63 -1.24 12.95
N VAL A 60 -7.18 -1.19 14.16
CA VAL A 60 -6.47 -0.69 15.35
C VAL A 60 -6.12 -1.89 16.21
N GLY A 61 -4.85 -2.00 16.62
CA GLY A 61 -4.37 -3.02 17.56
C GLY A 61 -3.74 -2.39 18.80
N SER A 62 -3.35 -3.21 19.76
CA SER A 62 -2.75 -2.76 21.03
C SER A 62 -1.46 -1.93 20.87
N TYR A 63 -0.81 -1.98 19.69
CA TYR A 63 0.47 -1.33 19.40
C TYR A 63 0.39 -0.28 18.29
N GLY A 64 -0.81 0.22 17.95
CA GLY A 64 -0.99 1.34 17.03
C GLY A 64 -1.94 1.07 15.86
N LEU A 65 -1.87 1.95 14.87
CA LEU A 65 -2.70 1.92 13.67
C LEU A 65 -2.04 1.04 12.61
N TYR A 66 -2.80 0.07 12.10
CA TYR A 66 -2.39 -0.77 10.99
C TYR A 66 -3.29 -0.51 9.80
N VAL A 67 -2.68 -0.14 8.67
CA VAL A 67 -3.37 0.01 7.39
C VAL A 67 -3.11 -1.25 6.57
N ARG A 68 -4.16 -1.99 6.25
CA ARG A 68 -4.09 -3.17 5.39
C ARG A 68 -4.84 -2.89 4.09
N VAL A 69 -4.25 -3.16 2.94
CA VAL A 69 -4.95 -3.04 1.65
C VAL A 69 -6.10 -4.03 1.61
N SER A 70 -7.25 -3.56 1.16
CA SER A 70 -8.42 -4.39 0.86
C SER A 70 -8.33 -4.73 -0.62
N ASN A 71 -7.74 -5.86 -0.98
CA ASN A 71 -8.04 -6.45 -2.28
C ASN A 71 -9.40 -7.14 -2.09
N ASP A 72 -10.48 -6.42 -2.39
CA ASP A 72 -11.72 -7.11 -2.71
C ASP A 72 -11.49 -7.73 -4.10
N GLU A 73 -11.54 -9.05 -4.17
CA GLU A 73 -11.50 -9.84 -5.42
C GLU A 73 -12.59 -9.40 -6.41
#